data_AF-A0A4U0GH77-F1
#
_entry.id   AF-A0A4U0GH77-F1
#
_cell.length_a   1.000
_cell.length_b   1.000
_cell.length_c   1.000
_cell.angle_alpha   90.00
_cell.angle_beta   90.00
_cell.angle_gamma   90.00
#
_symmetry.space_group_name_H-M   'P 1'
#
loop_
_entity.id
_entity.type
_entity.pdbx_description
1 polymer ?
#
loop_
_entity_poly.entity_id
_entity_poly.type
_entity_poly.pdbx_seq_one_letter_code
_entity_poly.pdbx_strand_id
1 'polypeptide(L)'
;MGRIASLLAEREFVLRSGAARGADSAFEVGAGNSKEIFLPFERYNGHPSPLFQSHPEAEYFAGRHHPAWDRLDARTRQFMVRNAQIILGQDTLTPVAFVVCWTADGANGTSIPTTRDTGGTGHAIRVATEFGIPVVNLRAFDGGVDGCPASKK
;
A
#
# COMPACT_ATOMS: atom_id res chain seq x y z
N MET A 1 -11.56 -7.24 -0.90
CA MET A 1 -10.96 -5.96 -0.48
C MET A 1 -11.98 -4.84 -0.27
N GLY A 2 -12.92 -4.57 -1.20
CA GLY A 2 -13.90 -3.47 -1.03
C GLY A 2 -14.73 -3.47 0.27
N ARG A 3 -15.14 -4.65 0.79
CA ARG A 3 -15.82 -4.73 2.10
C ARG A 3 -14.95 -4.25 3.27
N ILE A 4 -13.65 -4.54 3.24
CA ILE A 4 -12.69 -4.06 4.25
C ILE A 4 -12.64 -2.53 4.20
N ALA A 5 -12.54 -1.97 2.99
CA ALA A 5 -12.50 -0.52 2.79
C ALA A 5 -13.76 0.18 3.32
N SER A 6 -14.95 -0.37 3.04
CA SER A 6 -16.23 0.17 3.54
C SER A 6 -16.29 0.19 5.06
N LEU A 7 -15.95 -0.93 5.70
CA LEU A 7 -15.96 -1.05 7.17
C LEU A 7 -14.94 -0.12 7.86
N LEU A 8 -13.82 0.16 7.19
CA LEU A 8 -12.82 1.11 7.68
C LEU A 8 -13.30 2.55 7.50
N ALA A 9 -13.93 2.87 6.36
CA ALA A 9 -14.52 4.20 6.13
C ALA A 9 -15.64 4.51 7.13
N GLU A 10 -16.47 3.53 7.50
CA GLU A 10 -17.47 3.63 8.57
C GLU A 10 -16.86 3.90 9.96
N ARG A 11 -15.56 3.59 10.13
CA ARG A 11 -14.77 3.85 11.34
C ARG A 11 -13.86 5.06 11.18
N GLU A 12 -14.20 5.96 10.25
CA GLU A 12 -13.52 7.23 10.01
C GLU A 12 -12.07 7.10 9.54
N PHE A 13 -11.66 5.90 9.07
CA PHE A 13 -10.38 5.77 8.37
C PHE A 13 -10.47 6.32 6.95
N VAL A 14 -9.37 6.93 6.52
CA VAL A 14 -9.17 7.39 5.14
C VAL A 14 -8.27 6.40 4.41
N LEU A 15 -8.71 5.91 3.26
CA LEU A 15 -7.90 5.05 2.40
C LEU A 15 -6.82 5.88 1.70
N ARG A 16 -5.56 5.43 1.75
CA ARG A 16 -4.53 5.81 0.78
C ARG A 16 -4.26 4.66 -0.18
N SER A 17 -4.29 4.96 -1.48
CA SER A 17 -4.12 3.99 -2.57
C SER A 17 -3.48 4.68 -3.77
N GLY A 18 -3.23 4.00 -4.89
CA GLY A 18 -2.72 4.69 -6.08
C GLY A 18 -3.18 4.16 -7.42
N ALA A 19 -4.48 3.89 -7.53
CA ALA A 19 -5.19 3.73 -8.79
C ALA A 19 -4.67 2.60 -9.70
N ALA A 20 -3.95 1.62 -9.17
CA ALA A 20 -3.63 0.42 -9.93
C ALA A 20 -4.91 -0.39 -10.23
N ARG A 21 -4.88 -1.23 -11.26
CA ARG A 21 -5.99 -2.17 -11.51
C ARG A 21 -5.95 -3.29 -10.46
N GLY A 22 -7.10 -3.73 -10.00
CA GLY A 22 -7.22 -4.84 -9.03
C GLY A 22 -7.44 -4.34 -7.60
N ALA A 23 -6.46 -4.57 -6.72
CA ALA A 23 -6.57 -4.26 -5.29
C ALA A 23 -6.92 -2.79 -5.01
N ASP A 24 -6.14 -1.86 -5.56
CA ASP A 24 -6.38 -0.41 -5.47
C ASP A 24 -7.82 -0.09 -5.92
N SER A 25 -8.24 -0.52 -7.11
CA SER A 25 -9.61 -0.29 -7.60
C SER A 25 -10.69 -0.82 -6.64
N ALA A 26 -10.50 -2.00 -6.06
CA ALA A 26 -11.46 -2.60 -5.14
C ALA A 26 -11.53 -1.85 -3.79
N PHE A 27 -10.39 -1.40 -3.26
CA PHE A 27 -10.35 -0.56 -2.06
C PHE A 27 -10.97 0.81 -2.32
N GLU A 28 -10.64 1.44 -3.45
CA GLU A 28 -11.12 2.78 -3.82
C GLU A 28 -12.63 2.85 -4.00
N VAL A 29 -13.24 1.81 -4.57
CA VAL A 29 -14.70 1.69 -4.65
C VAL A 29 -15.31 1.56 -3.25
N GLY A 30 -14.76 0.67 -2.42
CA GLY A 30 -15.30 0.42 -1.10
C GLY A 30 -15.13 1.58 -0.11
N ALA A 31 -14.07 2.38 -0.24
CA ALA A 31 -13.83 3.55 0.62
C ALA A 31 -14.76 4.74 0.30
N GLY A 32 -15.48 4.73 -0.82
CA GLY A 32 -16.38 5.82 -1.19
C GLY A 32 -15.64 7.15 -1.33
N ASN A 33 -16.00 8.14 -0.50
CA ASN A 33 -15.37 9.45 -0.49
C ASN A 33 -14.21 9.57 0.52
N SER A 34 -14.03 8.60 1.41
CA SER A 34 -12.98 8.62 2.45
C SER A 34 -11.66 8.10 1.91
N LYS A 35 -11.07 8.83 0.95
CA LYS A 35 -9.84 8.38 0.26
C LYS A 35 -8.95 9.49 -0.29
N GLU A 36 -7.66 9.20 -0.36
CA GLU A 36 -6.62 9.98 -1.01
C GLU A 36 -5.87 9.07 -2.01
N ILE A 37 -5.93 9.41 -3.30
CA ILE A 37 -5.42 8.53 -4.37
C ILE A 37 -4.17 9.13 -4.99
N PHE A 38 -3.01 8.56 -4.67
CA PHE A 38 -1.71 9.03 -5.14
C PHE A 38 -1.38 8.44 -6.50
N LEU A 39 -1.04 9.29 -7.46
CA LEU A 39 -0.72 8.88 -8.83
C LEU A 39 0.78 9.05 -9.09
N PRO A 40 1.42 8.15 -9.85
CA PRO A 40 2.82 8.31 -10.27
C PRO A 40 3.01 9.44 -11.29
N PHE A 41 1.94 9.81 -12.00
CA PHE A 41 1.89 10.93 -12.93
C PHE A 41 0.43 11.29 -13.18
N GLU A 42 0.20 12.50 -13.68
CA GLU A 42 -1.14 12.99 -13.98
C GLU A 42 -1.93 12.00 -14.87
N ARG A 43 -3.20 11.78 -14.51
CA ARG A 43 -4.13 10.87 -15.21
C ARG A 43 -3.65 9.42 -15.33
N TYR A 44 -2.79 8.93 -14.44
CA TYR A 44 -2.47 7.49 -14.39
C TYR A 44 -3.75 6.64 -14.34
N ASN A 45 -3.86 5.67 -15.26
CA ASN A 45 -5.08 4.87 -15.51
C ASN A 45 -6.37 5.69 -15.74
N GLY A 46 -6.26 6.94 -16.20
CA GLY A 46 -7.39 7.86 -16.38
C GLY A 46 -7.94 8.43 -15.07
N HIS A 47 -7.33 8.16 -13.93
CA HIS A 47 -7.84 8.57 -12.63
C HIS A 47 -7.76 10.12 -12.47
N PRO A 48 -8.81 10.79 -11.94
CA PRO A 48 -8.89 12.25 -11.90
C PRO A 48 -8.21 12.90 -10.69
N SER A 49 -7.55 12.11 -9.83
CA SER A 49 -6.93 12.63 -8.61
C SER A 49 -5.86 13.69 -8.89
N PRO A 50 -5.82 14.78 -8.11
CA PRO A 50 -4.78 15.80 -8.22
C PRO A 50 -3.47 15.41 -7.51
N LEU A 51 -3.44 14.31 -6.76
CA LEU A 51 -2.26 13.91 -5.97
C LEU A 51 -1.23 13.16 -6.83
N PHE A 52 -0.60 13.87 -7.76
CA PHE A 52 0.44 13.31 -8.65
C PHE A 52 1.81 13.99 -8.49
N GLN A 53 1.93 14.93 -7.56
CA GLN A 53 3.17 15.66 -7.30
C GLN A 53 4.08 14.84 -6.40
N SER A 54 5.34 14.71 -6.81
CA SER A 54 6.38 14.00 -6.06
C SER A 54 7.00 14.89 -4.99
N HIS A 55 7.17 14.35 -3.78
CA HIS A 55 7.90 15.01 -2.68
C HIS A 55 9.36 14.54 -2.66
N PRO A 56 10.37 15.42 -2.49
CA PRO A 56 11.78 15.03 -2.49
C PRO A 56 12.11 13.95 -1.44
N GLU A 57 11.52 14.07 -0.25
CA GLU A 57 11.70 13.09 0.82
C GLU A 57 11.08 11.72 0.45
N ALA A 58 9.98 11.72 -0.30
CA ALA A 58 9.39 10.48 -0.79
C ALA A 58 10.28 9.82 -1.85
N GLU A 59 10.97 10.60 -2.68
CA GLU A 59 11.98 10.08 -3.61
C GLU A 59 13.19 9.48 -2.86
N TYR A 60 13.63 10.13 -1.77
CA TYR A 60 14.67 9.60 -0.89
C TYR A 60 14.28 8.23 -0.32
N PHE A 61 13.11 8.11 0.32
CA PHE A 61 12.62 6.83 0.84
C PHE A 61 12.35 5.82 -0.27
N ALA A 62 11.90 6.28 -1.45
CA ALA A 62 11.70 5.41 -2.59
C ALA A 62 13.00 4.73 -3.03
N GLY A 63 14.09 5.49 -3.16
CA GLY A 63 15.41 4.97 -3.52
C GLY A 63 16.03 4.10 -2.44
N ARG A 64 15.96 4.55 -1.17
CA ARG A 64 16.48 3.82 -0.01
C ARG A 64 15.88 2.42 0.14
N HIS A 65 14.60 2.24 -0.23
CA HIS A 65 13.85 0.98 -0.08
C HIS A 65 13.64 0.20 -1.38
N HIS A 66 14.37 0.54 -2.44
CA HIS A 66 14.35 -0.22 -3.68
C HIS A 66 15.68 -0.97 -3.89
N PRO A 67 15.69 -2.31 -4.05
CA PRO A 67 16.92 -3.11 -4.07
C PRO A 67 17.84 -2.84 -5.26
N ALA A 68 17.34 -2.17 -6.30
CA ALA A 68 18.09 -1.84 -7.51
C ALA A 68 17.69 -0.46 -8.07
N TRP A 69 17.58 0.56 -7.19
CA TRP A 69 17.11 1.91 -7.56
C TRP A 69 17.83 2.48 -8.80
N ASP A 70 19.15 2.36 -8.85
CA ASP A 70 19.97 2.94 -9.93
C ASP A 70 19.71 2.29 -11.29
N ARG A 71 19.11 1.09 -11.31
CA ARG A 71 18.73 0.39 -12.53
C ARG A 71 17.32 0.73 -13.03
N LEU A 72 16.54 1.47 -12.25
CA LEU A 72 15.19 1.87 -12.63
C LEU A 72 15.23 3.05 -13.59
N ASP A 73 14.39 2.99 -14.63
CA ASP A 73 14.09 4.14 -15.46
C ASP A 73 13.26 5.20 -14.71
N ALA A 74 13.22 6.41 -15.25
CA ALA A 74 12.54 7.54 -14.61
C ALA A 74 11.05 7.26 -14.33
N ARG A 75 10.36 6.56 -15.23
CA ARG A 75 8.94 6.23 -15.07
C ARG A 75 8.72 5.25 -13.93
N THR A 76 9.55 4.22 -13.82
CA THR A 76 9.47 3.20 -12.78
C THR A 76 9.80 3.79 -11.41
N ARG A 77 10.74 4.74 -11.34
CA ARG A 77 11.02 5.51 -10.12
C ARG A 77 9.78 6.25 -9.62
N GLN A 78 8.98 6.86 -10.50
CA GLN A 78 7.75 7.56 -10.08
C GLN A 78 6.73 6.62 -9.42
N PHE A 79 6.65 5.35 -9.83
CA PHE A 79 5.80 4.38 -9.14
C PHE A 79 6.27 4.12 -7.70
N MET A 80 7.58 4.08 -7.46
CA MET A 80 8.15 3.89 -6.14
C MET A 80 8.00 5.14 -5.26
N VAL A 81 8.18 6.33 -5.83
CA VAL A 81 7.92 7.62 -5.14
C VAL A 81 6.46 7.70 -4.71
N ARG A 82 5.53 7.38 -5.63
CA ARG A 82 4.11 7.27 -5.32
C ARG A 82 3.84 6.28 -4.18
N ASN A 83 4.48 5.11 -4.19
CA ASN A 83 4.32 4.13 -3.11
C ASN A 83 4.79 4.68 -1.77
N ALA A 84 5.93 5.39 -1.72
CA ALA A 84 6.39 6.04 -0.50
C ALA A 84 5.38 7.09 0.00
N GLN A 85 4.79 7.90 -0.89
CA GLN A 85 3.74 8.87 -0.54
C GLN A 85 2.44 8.22 -0.06
N ILE A 86 2.05 7.04 -0.57
CA ILE A 86 0.92 6.29 -0.02
C ILE A 86 1.17 5.97 1.46
N ILE A 87 2.40 5.58 1.81
CA ILE A 87 2.76 5.20 3.18
C ILE A 87 2.95 6.41 4.08
N LEU A 88 3.64 7.44 3.62
CA LEU A 88 4.10 8.57 4.44
C LEU A 88 3.20 9.81 4.35
N GLY A 89 2.25 9.83 3.43
CA GLY A 89 1.46 11.01 3.10
C GLY A 89 2.14 11.94 2.10
N GLN A 90 1.38 12.91 1.59
CA GLN A 90 1.90 13.92 0.65
C GLN A 90 2.97 14.82 1.28
N ASP A 91 2.86 15.06 2.58
CA ASP A 91 3.82 15.82 3.38
C ASP A 91 5.02 14.99 3.83
N THR A 92 4.98 13.67 3.63
CA THR A 92 5.95 12.69 4.14
C THR A 92 6.13 12.65 5.66
N LEU A 93 5.22 13.28 6.40
CA LEU A 93 5.25 13.43 7.86
C LEU A 93 4.04 12.81 8.54
N THR A 94 2.97 12.55 7.78
CA THR A 94 1.73 11.98 8.29
C THR A 94 1.57 10.55 7.78
N PRO A 95 2.26 9.54 8.36
CA PRO A 95 2.19 8.18 7.87
C PRO A 95 0.81 7.54 8.06
N VAL A 96 0.55 6.47 7.29
CA VAL A 96 -0.64 5.63 7.49
C VAL A 96 -0.57 4.88 8.82
N ALA A 97 -1.72 4.62 9.42
CA ALA A 97 -1.81 3.85 10.67
C ALA A 97 -1.45 2.37 10.49
N PHE A 98 -1.73 1.80 9.31
CA PHE A 98 -1.39 0.43 8.93
C PHE A 98 -1.52 0.25 7.41
N VAL A 99 -0.96 -0.84 6.89
CA VAL A 99 -1.06 -1.24 5.48
C VAL A 99 -1.89 -2.51 5.39
N VAL A 100 -2.84 -2.57 4.45
CA VAL A 100 -3.51 -3.81 4.06
C VAL A 100 -3.09 -4.17 2.65
N CYS A 101 -2.58 -5.38 2.46
CA CYS A 101 -2.16 -5.84 1.15
C CYS A 101 -2.42 -7.34 0.97
N TRP A 102 -2.14 -7.85 -0.22
CA TRP A 102 -2.06 -9.28 -0.47
C TRP A 102 -0.83 -9.54 -1.32
N THR A 103 0.01 -10.49 -0.88
CA THR A 103 1.14 -10.96 -1.67
C THR A 103 1.23 -12.48 -1.57
N ALA A 104 1.71 -13.13 -2.64
CA ALA A 104 1.72 -14.59 -2.72
C ALA A 104 2.62 -15.25 -1.67
N ASP A 105 3.64 -14.54 -1.18
CA ASP A 105 4.56 -14.99 -0.13
C ASP A 105 4.13 -14.58 1.29
N GLY A 106 3.04 -13.82 1.43
CA GLY A 106 2.55 -13.38 2.75
C GLY A 106 3.46 -12.36 3.45
N ALA A 107 4.33 -11.67 2.71
CA ALA A 107 5.29 -10.71 3.28
C ALA A 107 4.60 -9.63 4.13
N ASN A 108 5.17 -9.37 5.30
CA ASN A 108 4.73 -8.32 6.23
C ASN A 108 5.87 -7.40 6.67
N GLY A 109 7.09 -7.64 6.17
CA GLY A 109 8.27 -6.80 6.45
C GLY A 109 8.92 -7.06 7.81
N THR A 110 8.31 -7.87 8.67
CA THR A 110 8.85 -8.23 9.98
C THR A 110 9.16 -9.74 10.03
N SER A 111 8.20 -10.55 10.47
CA SER A 111 8.36 -12.01 10.58
C SER A 111 8.44 -12.70 9.21
N ILE A 112 7.88 -12.09 8.16
CA ILE A 112 7.93 -12.58 6.79
C ILE A 112 8.52 -11.47 5.90
N PRO A 113 9.81 -11.55 5.54
CA PRO A 113 10.47 -10.52 4.74
C PRO A 113 9.93 -10.49 3.31
N THR A 114 10.16 -9.39 2.60
CA THR A 114 9.81 -9.29 1.18
C THR A 114 10.74 -10.15 0.33
N THR A 115 10.18 -10.87 -0.64
CA THR A 115 10.91 -11.65 -1.64
C THR A 115 10.63 -11.11 -3.05
N ARG A 116 11.15 -11.81 -4.07
CA ARG A 116 10.79 -11.52 -5.47
C ARG A 116 9.29 -11.72 -5.72
N ASP A 117 8.65 -12.67 -5.03
CA ASP A 117 7.24 -13.01 -5.21
C ASP A 117 6.30 -11.99 -4.54
N THR A 118 6.82 -11.10 -3.69
CA THR A 118 6.08 -9.95 -3.17
C THR A 118 5.71 -8.95 -4.29
N GLY A 119 6.52 -8.88 -5.35
CA GLY A 119 6.34 -7.94 -6.45
C GLY A 119 6.45 -6.47 -6.03
N GLY A 120 5.75 -5.58 -6.75
CA GLY A 120 5.79 -4.14 -6.53
C GLY A 120 5.34 -3.69 -5.13
N THR A 121 4.45 -4.46 -4.48
CA THR A 121 3.99 -4.23 -3.10
C THR A 121 5.14 -4.26 -2.09
N GLY A 122 6.20 -5.02 -2.37
CA GLY A 122 7.34 -5.15 -1.46
C GLY A 122 8.04 -3.83 -1.16
N HIS A 123 7.99 -2.87 -2.09
CA HIS A 123 8.54 -1.53 -1.84
C HIS A 123 7.79 -0.81 -0.70
N ALA A 124 6.46 -0.75 -0.78
CA ALA A 124 5.63 -0.14 0.25
C ALA A 124 5.78 -0.84 1.61
N ILE A 125 5.92 -2.18 1.62
CA ILE A 125 6.17 -2.96 2.84
C ILE A 125 7.51 -2.57 3.49
N ARG A 126 8.58 -2.40 2.72
CA ARG A 126 9.89 -1.99 3.24
C ARG A 126 9.87 -0.57 3.82
N VAL A 127 9.20 0.36 3.14
CA VAL A 127 8.98 1.72 3.68
C VAL A 127 8.19 1.64 4.99
N ALA A 128 7.06 0.92 5.01
CA ALA A 128 6.26 0.75 6.22
C ALA A 128 7.06 0.16 7.41
N THR A 129 7.96 -0.78 7.12
CA THR A 129 8.82 -1.42 8.12
C THR A 129 9.78 -0.44 8.79
N GLU A 130 10.40 0.48 8.04
CA GLU A 130 11.30 1.49 8.62
C GLU A 130 10.59 2.37 9.66
N PHE A 131 9.31 2.66 9.44
CA PHE A 131 8.49 3.51 10.31
C PHE A 131 7.70 2.71 11.36
N GLY A 132 7.92 1.40 11.48
CA GLY A 132 7.19 0.55 12.42
C GLY A 132 5.69 0.45 12.14
N ILE A 133 5.26 0.70 10.90
CA ILE A 133 3.86 0.68 10.49
C ILE A 133 3.41 -0.78 10.30
N PRO A 134 2.34 -1.23 10.99
CA PRO A 134 1.85 -2.60 10.86
C PRO A 134 1.40 -2.93 9.42
N VAL A 135 1.82 -4.10 8.91
CA VAL A 135 1.38 -4.63 7.62
C VAL A 135 0.49 -5.85 7.84
N VAL A 136 -0.78 -5.73 7.46
CA VAL A 136 -1.76 -6.81 7.45
C VAL A 136 -1.81 -7.41 6.05
N ASN A 137 -1.10 -8.53 5.85
CA ASN A 137 -1.14 -9.27 4.60
C ASN A 137 -2.29 -10.29 4.62
N LEU A 138 -3.25 -10.12 3.69
CA LEU A 138 -4.46 -10.93 3.63
C LEU A 138 -4.20 -12.41 3.32
N ARG A 139 -3.03 -12.76 2.77
CA ARG A 139 -2.65 -14.17 2.54
C ARG A 139 -2.67 -15.01 3.82
N ALA A 140 -2.46 -14.40 4.98
CA ALA A 140 -2.58 -15.07 6.28
C ALA A 140 -4.00 -15.63 6.55
N PHE A 141 -5.01 -15.18 5.83
CA PHE A 141 -6.42 -15.55 6.01
C PHE A 141 -7.00 -16.34 4.83
N ASP A 142 -6.23 -16.57 3.76
CA ASP A 142 -6.70 -17.25 2.55
C ASP A 142 -6.79 -18.78 2.71
N GLY A 143 -6.08 -19.36 3.68
CA GLY A 143 -6.34 -20.70 4.16
C GLY A 143 -7.51 -20.62 5.12
N GLY A 144 -8.73 -20.84 4.62
CA GLY A 144 -9.97 -20.68 5.40
C GLY A 144 -9.87 -21.29 6.80
N VAL A 145 -10.37 -20.55 7.80
CA VAL A 145 -10.81 -21.00 9.14
C VAL A 145 -10.34 -22.37 9.66
N ASP A 146 -9.05 -22.70 9.61
CA ASP A 146 -8.50 -23.89 10.29
C ASP A 146 -7.84 -23.52 11.63
N GLY A 147 -8.19 -22.36 12.20
CA GLY A 147 -7.60 -21.87 13.45
C GLY A 147 -8.51 -21.08 14.38
N CYS A 148 -9.82 -20.94 14.09
CA CYS A 148 -10.74 -20.39 15.07
C CYS A 148 -11.22 -21.53 15.97
N PRO A 149 -10.85 -21.59 17.27
CA PRO A 149 -11.45 -22.57 18.16
C PRO A 149 -12.94 -22.24 18.21
N ALA A 150 -13.76 -23.15 17.67
CA ALA A 150 -15.20 -23.06 17.79
C ALA A 150 -15.53 -22.84 19.26
N SER A 151 -16.17 -21.71 19.58
CA SER A 151 -16.72 -21.51 20.90
C SER A 151 -17.76 -22.60 21.12
N LYS A 152 -17.47 -23.51 22.07
CA LYS A 152 -18.46 -24.46 22.55
C LYS A 152 -19.56 -23.62 23.21
N LYS A 153 -20.76 -23.68 22.65
CA LYS A 153 -21.98 -23.38 23.40
C LYS A 153 -22.19 -24.45 24.46
#